data_AF-A0A165U8P4-F1
#
_entry.id   AF-A0A165U8P4-F1
#
_cell.length_a   1.000
_cell.length_b   1.000
_cell.length_c   1.000
_cell.angle_alpha   90.00
_cell.angle_beta   90.00
_cell.angle_gamma   90.00
#
_symmetry.space_group_name_H-M   'P 1'
#
loop_
_entity.id
_entity.type
_entity.pdbx_description
1 polymer ?
#
loop_
_entity_poly.entity_id
_entity_poly.type
_entity_poly.pdbx_seq_one_letter_code
_entity_poly.pdbx_strand_id
1 'polypeptide(L)'
;MDVRQYEDCPEHQQRRPSSFKLQEVPGLSDDVPYNMNIYIIGNLLRRTFYDQYSNIDFLTPLFDPMVQHDPHARPAAAEVHQRWLSIYSIVPGLKRRWRLQPRSEPLPETVFHNLYTAVRAALHFRGYVVATCVFTAALYAGVWQ
;
A
#
# COMPACT_ATOMS: atom_id res chain seq x y z
N MET A 1 8.07 12.72 -32.11
CA MET A 1 7.13 12.65 -30.97
C MET A 1 7.83 13.35 -29.82
N ASP A 2 7.45 14.60 -29.57
CA ASP A 2 8.09 15.52 -28.64
C ASP A 2 7.50 15.35 -27.24
N VAL A 3 8.36 15.12 -26.25
CA VAL A 3 7.98 14.84 -24.84
C VAL A 3 7.31 16.07 -24.19
N ARG A 4 7.48 17.26 -24.77
CA ARG A 4 6.93 18.52 -24.23
C ARG A 4 5.42 18.68 -24.31
N GLN A 5 4.72 17.81 -25.05
CA GLN A 5 3.26 17.90 -25.14
C GLN A 5 2.52 17.25 -23.95
N TYR A 6 3.21 16.48 -23.11
CA TYR A 6 2.62 15.85 -21.93
C TYR A 6 2.66 16.72 -20.66
N GLU A 7 3.40 17.84 -20.66
CA GLU A 7 3.53 18.71 -19.49
C GLU A 7 2.41 19.76 -19.36
N ASP A 8 1.57 19.92 -20.38
CA ASP A 8 0.58 21.02 -20.46
C ASP A 8 -0.86 20.57 -20.16
N CYS A 9 -1.03 19.45 -19.45
CA CYS A 9 -2.34 19.00 -18.98
C CYS A 9 -2.64 19.63 -17.60
N PRO A 10 -3.66 20.49 -17.45
CA PRO A 10 -3.90 21.26 -16.22
C PRO A 10 -4.38 20.41 -15.01
N GLU A 11 -4.36 19.09 -15.12
CA GLU A 11 -4.90 18.17 -14.11
C GLU A 11 -3.84 17.56 -13.17
N HIS A 12 -2.55 17.83 -13.37
CA HIS A 12 -1.49 17.20 -12.56
C HIS A 12 -1.14 17.93 -11.26
N GLN A 13 -1.51 19.20 -11.11
CA GLN A 13 -1.16 19.96 -9.91
C GLN A 13 -2.12 19.71 -8.74
N GLN A 14 -3.36 19.25 -9.00
CA GLN A 14 -4.43 19.18 -8.00
C GLN A 14 -4.43 17.90 -7.15
N ARG A 15 -3.68 16.85 -7.55
CA ARG A 15 -3.62 15.56 -6.83
C ARG A 15 -2.35 15.34 -6.02
N ARG A 16 -1.54 16.38 -5.78
CA ARG A 16 -0.50 16.29 -4.76
C ARG A 16 -1.16 16.39 -3.38
N PRO A 17 -1.14 15.34 -2.54
CA PRO A 17 -1.57 15.48 -1.16
C PRO A 17 -0.74 16.59 -0.51
N SER A 18 -1.42 17.54 0.12
CA SER A 18 -0.84 18.73 0.77
C SER A 18 0.18 18.41 1.88
N SER A 19 0.37 17.13 2.20
CA SER A 19 1.31 16.63 3.20
C SER A 19 2.76 16.51 2.71
N PHE A 20 3.02 16.52 1.39
CA PHE A 20 4.36 16.31 0.84
C PHE A 20 4.96 17.58 0.21
N LYS A 21 5.76 18.32 0.99
CA LYS A 21 6.54 19.47 0.50
C LYS A 21 7.94 19.01 0.07
N LEU A 22 8.28 19.20 -1.20
CA LEU A 22 9.61 18.91 -1.75
C LEU A 22 10.73 19.70 -1.06
N GLN A 23 10.41 20.85 -0.46
CA GLN A 23 11.35 21.71 0.28
C GLN A 23 11.97 21.03 1.52
N GLU A 24 11.35 19.97 2.05
CA GLU A 24 11.84 19.25 3.23
C GLU A 24 12.87 18.15 2.90
N VAL A 25 13.26 18.04 1.63
CA VAL A 25 14.29 17.11 1.16
C VAL A 25 15.68 17.75 1.35
N PRO A 26 16.56 17.19 2.21
CA PRO A 26 17.91 17.70 2.34
C PRO A 26 18.68 17.44 1.04
N GLY A 27 19.24 18.49 0.44
CA GLY A 27 20.16 18.39 -0.70
C GLY A 27 19.49 18.36 -2.09
N LEU A 28 18.62 19.33 -2.39
CA LEU A 28 18.24 19.66 -3.77
C LEU A 28 19.44 20.30 -4.50
N SER A 29 20.41 19.48 -4.88
CA SER A 29 21.48 19.85 -5.82
C SER A 29 21.24 19.05 -7.10
N ASP A 30 21.39 19.68 -8.27
CA ASP A 30 20.98 19.19 -9.61
C ASP A 30 21.61 17.84 -10.04
N ASP A 31 22.54 17.28 -9.26
CA ASP A 31 23.26 16.02 -9.51
C ASP A 31 22.63 14.82 -8.78
N VAL A 32 21.29 14.76 -8.67
CA VAL A 32 20.60 13.89 -7.71
C VAL A 32 20.94 12.39 -7.95
N PRO A 33 21.72 11.75 -7.06
CA PRO A 33 21.92 10.31 -7.10
C PRO A 33 20.60 9.66 -6.63
N TYR A 34 20.32 8.44 -7.12
CA TYR A 34 19.13 7.63 -6.80
C TYR A 34 18.69 7.61 -5.32
N ASN A 35 19.59 7.95 -4.39
CA ASN A 35 19.43 8.06 -2.94
C ASN A 35 18.37 9.09 -2.49
N MET A 36 18.03 10.10 -3.31
CA MET A 36 16.93 11.04 -2.99
C MET A 36 15.56 10.39 -3.11
N ASN A 37 15.34 9.57 -4.13
CA ASN A 37 14.07 8.88 -4.34
C ASN A 37 13.74 7.94 -3.18
N ILE A 38 14.77 7.30 -2.62
CA ILE A 38 14.65 6.44 -1.44
C ILE A 38 14.14 7.24 -0.24
N TYR A 39 14.69 8.43 -0.01
CA TYR A 39 14.23 9.33 1.06
C TYR A 39 12.79 9.81 0.86
N ILE A 40 12.44 10.20 -0.37
CA ILE A 40 11.08 10.61 -0.72
C ILE A 40 10.08 9.48 -0.44
N ILE A 41 10.37 8.27 -0.92
CA ILE A 41 9.51 7.10 -0.71
C ILE A 41 9.42 6.75 0.77
N GLY A 42 10.54 6.77 1.50
CA GLY A 42 10.57 6.50 2.94
C GLY A 42 9.69 7.49 3.71
N ASN A 43 9.78 8.78 3.39
CA ASN A 43 8.95 9.81 4.04
C ASN A 43 7.49 9.70 3.65
N LEU A 44 7.18 9.31 2.42
CA LEU A 44 5.82 9.02 1.99
C LEU A 44 5.22 7.86 2.81
N LEU A 45 5.98 6.77 2.98
CA LEU A 45 5.56 5.62 3.80
C LEU A 45 5.33 6.02 5.26
N ARG A 46 6.23 6.83 5.83
CA ARG A 46 6.11 7.32 7.19
C ARG A 46 4.89 8.23 7.39
N ARG A 47 4.80 9.32 6.62
CA ARG A 47 3.82 10.38 6.88
C ARG A 47 2.41 10.07 6.39
N THR A 48 2.32 9.42 5.24
CA THR A 48 1.02 9.13 4.62
C THR A 48 0.41 7.86 5.18
N PHE A 49 1.25 6.86 5.45
CA PHE A 49 0.78 5.59 5.95
C PHE A 49 0.98 5.49 7.46
N TYR A 50 2.23 5.38 7.95
CA TYR A 50 2.52 5.03 9.35
C TYR A 50 1.86 5.97 10.37
N ASP A 51 1.91 7.29 10.13
CA ASP A 51 1.30 8.27 11.05
C ASP A 51 -0.25 8.17 11.08
N GLN A 52 -0.86 7.68 9.99
CA GLN A 52 -2.32 7.62 9.84
C GLN A 52 -2.91 6.27 10.24
N TYR A 53 -2.19 5.17 10.08
CA TYR A 53 -2.72 3.81 10.24
C TYR A 53 -1.89 2.97 11.21
N SER A 54 -2.56 2.24 12.10
CA SER A 54 -1.91 1.41 13.12
C SER A 54 -1.54 0.00 12.63
N ASN A 55 -2.21 -0.51 11.60
CA ASN A 55 -2.06 -1.91 11.18
C ASN A 55 -0.84 -2.18 10.27
N ILE A 56 0.03 -1.19 10.11
CA ILE A 56 1.16 -1.16 9.18
C ILE A 56 2.52 -0.98 9.88
N ASP A 57 2.59 -1.17 11.19
CA ASP A 57 3.84 -1.12 11.98
C ASP A 57 4.93 -2.07 11.46
N PHE A 58 4.56 -3.09 10.68
CA PHE A 58 5.52 -3.98 10.02
C PHE A 58 6.37 -3.28 8.95
N LEU A 59 5.97 -2.10 8.49
CA LEU A 59 6.72 -1.28 7.52
C LEU A 59 7.81 -0.44 8.18
N THR A 60 7.77 -0.23 9.50
CA THR A 60 8.78 0.55 10.24
C THR A 60 10.23 0.15 9.91
N PRO A 61 10.63 -1.13 9.97
CA PRO A 61 12.01 -1.52 9.63
C PRO A 61 12.39 -1.29 8.16
N LEU A 62 11.42 -1.03 7.28
CA LEU A 62 11.67 -0.70 5.88
C LEU A 62 12.00 0.78 5.70
N PHE A 63 11.15 1.68 6.20
CA PHE A 63 11.28 3.10 5.91
C PHE A 63 12.23 3.84 6.87
N ASP A 64 12.45 3.36 8.09
CA ASP A 64 13.39 3.95 9.05
C ASP A 64 14.80 4.21 8.47
N PRO A 65 15.45 3.24 7.79
CA PRO A 65 16.74 3.47 7.15
C PRO A 65 16.63 4.37 5.90
N MET A 66 15.45 4.42 5.25
CA MET A 66 15.24 5.23 4.04
C MET A 66 15.14 6.72 4.35
N VAL A 67 14.62 7.09 5.53
CA VAL A 67 14.41 8.50 5.95
C VAL A 67 15.60 9.13 6.67
N GLN A 68 16.77 8.49 6.64
CA GLN A 68 17.97 9.03 7.26
C GLN A 68 18.38 10.37 6.63
N HIS A 69 18.80 11.31 7.47
CA HIS A 69 19.16 12.65 7.00
C HIS A 69 20.41 12.63 6.12
N ASP A 70 21.44 11.87 6.54
CA ASP A 70 22.66 11.65 5.76
C ASP A 70 22.38 10.79 4.52
N PRO A 71 22.61 11.31 3.29
CA PRO A 71 22.43 10.55 2.05
C PRO A 71 23.35 9.32 1.90
N HIS A 72 24.49 9.29 2.59
CA HIS A 72 25.45 8.18 2.51
C HIS A 72 25.10 7.01 3.43
N ALA A 73 24.37 7.28 4.50
CA ALA A 73 23.92 6.26 5.44
C ALA A 73 22.61 5.56 4.99
N ARG A 74 21.94 6.11 3.96
CA ARG A 74 20.73 5.51 3.36
C ARG A 74 21.08 4.22 2.59
N PRO A 75 20.23 3.19 2.67
CA PRO A 75 20.41 1.96 1.91
C PRO A 75 20.20 2.20 0.41
N ALA A 76 20.84 1.38 -0.42
CA ALA A 76 20.62 1.41 -1.87
C ALA A 76 19.24 0.84 -2.24
N ALA A 77 18.71 1.20 -3.41
CA ALA A 77 17.38 0.76 -3.85
C ALA A 77 17.26 -0.78 -3.92
N ALA A 78 18.32 -1.46 -4.34
CA ALA A 78 18.38 -2.92 -4.38
C ALA A 78 18.26 -3.54 -2.98
N GLU A 79 18.90 -2.93 -1.98
CA GLU A 79 18.85 -3.38 -0.60
C GLU A 79 17.46 -3.13 0.01
N VAL A 80 16.86 -1.97 -0.25
CA VAL A 80 15.47 -1.67 0.13
C VAL A 80 14.51 -2.70 -0.46
N HIS A 81 14.69 -3.05 -1.74
CA HIS A 81 13.86 -4.06 -2.39
C HIS A 81 14.02 -5.44 -1.74
N GLN A 82 15.24 -5.86 -1.41
CA GLN A 82 15.46 -7.12 -0.68
C GLN A 82 14.81 -7.10 0.70
N ARG A 83 14.96 -6.01 1.46
CA ARG A 83 14.29 -5.83 2.77
C ARG A 83 12.77 -5.90 2.63
N TRP A 84 12.21 -5.28 1.60
CA TRP A 84 10.78 -5.38 1.30
C TRP A 84 10.35 -6.83 1.08
N LEU A 85 11.09 -7.60 0.27
CA LEU A 85 10.77 -9.01 0.02
C LEU A 85 10.84 -9.85 1.31
N SER A 86 11.84 -9.60 2.16
CA SER A 86 11.96 -10.27 3.46
C SER A 86 10.80 -9.95 4.40
N ILE A 87 10.35 -8.70 4.45
CA ILE A 87 9.17 -8.32 5.24
C ILE A 87 7.92 -8.96 4.64
N TYR A 88 7.77 -8.88 3.31
CA TYR A 88 6.60 -9.35 2.59
C TYR A 88 6.39 -10.86 2.73
N SER A 89 7.46 -11.65 2.81
CA SER A 89 7.37 -13.11 2.97
C SER A 89 6.82 -13.54 4.34
N ILE A 90 7.06 -12.74 5.38
CA ILE A 90 6.64 -13.03 6.76
C ILE A 90 5.20 -12.56 7.02
N VAL A 91 4.71 -11.55 6.26
CA VAL A 91 3.37 -10.99 6.48
C VAL A 91 2.27 -11.95 5.98
N PRO A 92 1.34 -12.39 6.86
CA PRO A 92 0.25 -13.27 6.47
C PRO A 92 -0.60 -12.69 5.34
N GLY A 93 -1.08 -13.54 4.43
CA GLY A 93 -1.94 -13.13 3.31
C GLY A 93 -3.20 -12.38 3.74
N LEU A 94 -3.78 -12.78 4.88
CA LEU A 94 -4.96 -12.12 5.45
C LEU A 94 -4.64 -10.69 5.92
N LYS A 95 -3.48 -10.48 6.57
CA LYS A 95 -3.02 -9.15 7.00
C LYS A 95 -2.79 -8.22 5.81
N ARG A 96 -2.29 -8.75 4.68
CA ARG A 96 -2.12 -8.00 3.42
C ARG A 96 -3.44 -7.54 2.80
N ARG A 97 -4.51 -8.31 3.00
CA ARG A 97 -5.85 -8.01 2.47
C ARG A 97 -6.73 -7.24 3.46
N TRP A 98 -6.25 -7.06 4.69
CA TRP A 98 -7.04 -6.42 5.74
C TRP A 98 -7.18 -4.93 5.50
N ARG A 99 -8.29 -4.35 5.97
CA ARG A 99 -8.54 -2.91 5.86
C ARG A 99 -7.43 -2.13 6.58
N LEU A 100 -6.98 -1.02 6.00
CA LEU A 100 -6.19 -0.01 6.72
C LEU A 100 -7.01 0.52 7.89
N GLN A 101 -6.44 0.50 9.10
CA GLN A 101 -7.12 0.90 10.32
C GLN A 101 -6.60 2.27 10.75
N PRO A 102 -7.39 3.35 10.61
CA PRO A 102 -6.98 4.67 11.02
C PRO A 102 -6.66 4.69 12.53
N ARG A 103 -5.58 5.38 12.90
CA ARG A 103 -5.15 5.47 14.31
C ARG A 103 -6.11 6.31 15.16
N SER A 104 -6.90 7.17 14.51
CA SER A 104 -7.93 8.02 15.14
C SER A 104 -9.28 7.33 15.29
N GLU A 105 -9.45 6.10 14.78
CA GLU A 105 -10.72 5.38 14.87
C GLU A 105 -10.95 4.86 16.30
N PRO A 106 -12.11 5.15 16.92
CA PRO A 106 -12.43 4.61 18.23
C PRO A 106 -12.59 3.09 18.15
N LEU A 107 -12.02 2.37 19.12
CA LEU A 107 -12.08 0.90 19.23
C LEU A 107 -13.43 0.24 18.89
N PRO A 108 -14.60 0.74 19.36
CA PRO A 108 -15.89 0.13 19.02
C PRO A 108 -16.23 0.21 17.52
N GLU A 109 -15.85 1.29 16.85
CA GLU A 109 -16.10 1.48 15.41
C GLU A 109 -15.24 0.53 14.57
N THR A 110 -13.95 0.38 14.95
CA THR A 110 -13.07 -0.65 14.36
C THR A 110 -13.68 -2.05 14.51
N VAL A 111 -14.15 -2.43 15.70
CA VAL A 111 -14.72 -3.77 15.95
C VAL A 111 -15.95 -4.00 15.08
N PHE A 112 -16.84 -3.02 15.00
CA PHE A 112 -18.03 -3.10 14.15
C PHE A 112 -17.67 -3.24 12.66
N HIS A 113 -16.74 -2.42 12.16
CA HIS A 113 -16.31 -2.52 10.76
C HIS A 113 -15.60 -3.83 10.44
N ASN A 114 -14.75 -4.33 11.35
CA ASN A 114 -14.09 -5.63 11.19
C ASN A 114 -15.12 -6.77 11.19
N LEU A 115 -16.12 -6.73 12.08
CA LEU A 115 -17.20 -7.72 12.10
C LEU A 115 -18.05 -7.65 10.82
N TYR A 116 -18.46 -6.45 10.40
CA TYR A 116 -19.26 -6.24 9.19
C TYR A 116 -18.53 -6.74 7.94
N THR A 117 -17.25 -6.39 7.79
CA THR A 117 -16.42 -6.83 6.65
C THR A 117 -16.21 -8.33 6.66
N ALA A 118 -15.97 -8.94 7.82
CA ALA A 118 -15.85 -10.40 7.95
C ALA A 118 -17.15 -11.12 7.60
N VAL A 119 -18.30 -10.66 8.11
CA VAL A 119 -19.62 -11.23 7.81
C VAL A 119 -19.94 -11.09 6.32
N ARG A 120 -19.70 -9.91 5.73
CA ARG A 120 -19.91 -9.68 4.30
C ARG A 120 -19.03 -10.58 3.44
N ALA A 121 -17.75 -10.73 3.79
CA ALA A 121 -16.84 -11.62 3.09
C ALA A 121 -17.28 -13.09 3.18
N ALA A 122 -17.74 -13.53 4.36
CA ALA A 122 -18.26 -14.87 4.57
C ALA A 122 -19.54 -15.15 3.76
N LEU A 123 -20.47 -14.20 3.74
CA LEU A 123 -21.70 -14.30 2.94
C LEU A 123 -21.40 -14.31 1.44
N HIS A 124 -20.48 -13.46 0.97
CA HIS A 124 -20.05 -13.44 -0.42
C HIS A 124 -19.38 -14.76 -0.83
N PHE A 125 -18.49 -15.30 0.02
CA PHE A 125 -17.85 -16.61 -0.22
C PHE A 125 -18.88 -17.74 -0.26
N ARG A 126 -19.84 -17.74 0.68
CA ARG A 126 -20.90 -18.74 0.74
C ARG A 126 -21.83 -18.70 -0.48
N GLY A 127 -22.20 -17.50 -0.96
CA GLY A 127 -22.98 -17.33 -2.18
C GLY A 127 -22.25 -17.82 -3.44
N TYR A 128 -20.95 -17.52 -3.54
CA TYR A 128 -20.12 -17.94 -4.67
C TYR A 128 -19.97 -19.47 -4.73
N VAL A 129 -19.73 -20.14 -3.59
CA VAL A 129 -19.65 -21.60 -3.51
C VAL A 129 -20.97 -22.26 -3.93
N VAL A 130 -22.11 -21.79 -3.40
CA VAL A 130 -23.42 -22.32 -3.78
C VAL A 130 -23.69 -22.14 -5.27
N ALA A 131 -23.39 -20.97 -5.84
CA ALA A 131 -23.55 -20.73 -7.27
C ALA A 131 -22.68 -21.66 -8.12
N THR A 132 -21.42 -21.89 -7.73
CA THR A 132 -20.54 -22.84 -8.43
C THR A 132 -21.00 -24.29 -8.31
N CYS A 133 -21.52 -24.72 -7.15
CA CYS A 133 -22.09 -26.05 -6.97
C CYS A 133 -23.36 -26.26 -7.81
N VAL A 134 -24.24 -25.26 -7.89
CA VAL A 134 -25.45 -25.33 -8.72
C VAL A 134 -25.10 -25.34 -10.21
N PHE A 135 -24.15 -24.51 -10.64
CA PHE A 135 -23.71 -24.46 -12.02
C PHE A 135 -23.02 -25.76 -12.46
N THR A 136 -22.16 -26.33 -11.61
CA THR A 136 -21.55 -27.64 -11.87
C THR A 136 -22.59 -28.75 -11.88
N ALA A 137 -23.53 -28.79 -10.94
CA ALA A 137 -24.63 -29.76 -10.96
C ALA A 137 -25.49 -29.64 -12.23
N ALA A 138 -25.78 -28.41 -12.69
CA ALA A 138 -26.53 -28.17 -13.93
C ALA A 138 -25.75 -28.61 -15.19
N LEU A 139 -24.44 -28.37 -15.24
CA LEU A 139 -23.59 -28.86 -16.33
C LEU A 139 -23.53 -30.39 -16.36
N TYR A 140 -23.38 -31.06 -15.21
CA TYR A 140 -23.36 -32.52 -15.15
C TYR A 140 -24.73 -33.13 -15.47
N ALA A 141 -25.83 -32.51 -15.07
CA ALA A 141 -27.18 -32.95 -15.42
C ALA A 141 -27.49 -32.77 -16.92
N GLY A 142 -27.05 -31.66 -17.53
CA GLY A 142 -27.25 -31.39 -18.95
C GLY A 142 -26.37 -32.18 -19.91
N VAL A 143 -25.31 -32.83 -19.40
CA VAL A 143 -24.44 -33.74 -20.18
C VAL A 143 -24.95 -35.18 -20.19
N TRP A 144 -25.88 -35.53 -19.31
CA TRP A 144 -26.41 -36.90 -19.13
C TRP A 144 -27.89 -37.04 -19.52
N GLN A 145 -28.39 -36.17 -20.39
CA GLN A 145 -29.77 -36.17 -20.87
C GLN A 145 -29.80 -35.96 -22.38
#